data_AF-A0A0A2MMR6-F1
#
_entry.id   AF-A0A0A2MMR6-F1
#
_cell.length_a   1.000
_cell.length_b   1.000
_cell.length_c   1.000
_cell.angle_alpha   90.00
_cell.angle_beta   90.00
_cell.angle_gamma   90.00
#
_symmetry.space_group_name_H-M   'P 1'
#
loop_
_entity.id
_entity.type
_entity.pdbx_description
1 polymer ?
#
loop_
_entity_poly.entity_id
_entity_poly.type
_entity_poly.pdbx_seq_one_letter_code
_entity_poly.pdbx_strand_id
1 'polypeptide(L)' 'MNSVKNFIDERNQKIRDRYHVLKADNKRNETLEIVASEFGLSTSSISTIVFRKNTKNRAN' A
#
# COMPACT_ATOMS: atom_id res chain seq x y z
N MET A 1 5.99 8.87 -23.39
CA MET A 1 5.23 9.32 -22.20
C MET A 1 5.04 8.13 -21.26
N ASN A 2 6.04 7.81 -20.42
CA ASN A 2 5.83 6.82 -19.35
C ASN A 2 4.96 7.47 -18.29
N SER A 3 3.70 7.03 -18.27
CA SER A 3 2.56 7.77 -17.73
C SER A 3 2.60 7.88 -16.21
N VAL A 4 1.96 8.92 -15.67
CA VAL A 4 1.66 9.13 -14.24
C VAL A 4 1.20 7.83 -13.54
N LYS A 5 0.55 6.92 -14.28
CA LYS A 5 0.18 5.58 -13.81
C LYS A 5 1.38 4.74 -13.35
N ASN A 6 2.49 4.70 -14.10
CA ASN A 6 3.67 3.93 -13.73
C ASN A 6 4.28 4.47 -12.42
N PHE A 7 4.32 5.80 -12.27
CA PHE A 7 4.77 6.43 -11.02
C PHE A 7 3.89 6.05 -9.83
N ILE A 8 2.56 6.04 -10.02
CA ILE A 8 1.61 5.63 -8.98
C ILE A 8 1.78 4.13 -8.65
N ASP A 9 1.95 3.29 -9.66
CA ASP A 9 2.12 1.84 -9.49
C ASP A 9 3.42 1.53 -8.71
N GLU A 10 4.54 2.17 -9.06
CA GLU A 10 5.81 2.06 -8.33
C GLU A 10 5.69 2.56 -6.89
N ARG A 11 5.04 3.70 -6.66
CA ARG A 11 4.80 4.22 -5.31
C ARG A 11 3.96 3.25 -4.48
N ASN A 12 2.88 2.72 -5.05
CA ASN A 12 2.01 1.75 -4.39
C ASN A 12 2.73 0.43 -4.08
N GLN A 13 3.63 -0.01 -4.95
CA GLN A 13 4.46 -1.19 -4.69
C GLN A 13 5.38 -0.96 -3.49
N LYS A 14 6.07 0.19 -3.42
CA LYS A 14 6.91 0.55 -2.26
C LYS A 14 6.14 0.56 -0.94
N ILE A 15 4.89 1.06 -0.95
CA ILE A 15 4.01 1.06 0.23
C ILE A 15 3.70 -0.38 0.67
N ARG A 16 3.39 -1.28 -0.28
CA ARG A 16 3.11 -2.70 0.01
C ARG A 16 4.33 -3.38 0.62
N ASP A 17 5.49 -3.21 -0.01
CA ASP A 17 6.73 -3.84 0.45
C ASP A 17 7.08 -3.38 1.85
N ARG A 18 6.98 -2.06 2.12
CA ARG A 18 7.24 -1.50 3.45
C ARG A 18 6.28 -2.03 4.52
N TYR A 19 5.00 -2.11 4.20
CA TYR A 19 4.01 -2.73 5.09
C TYR A 19 4.37 -4.19 5.39
N HIS A 20 4.77 -4.97 4.39
CA HIS A 20 5.10 -6.39 4.59
C HIS A 20 6.37 -6.60 5.42
N VAL A 21 7.39 -5.75 5.26
CA VAL A 21 8.59 -5.75 6.10
C VAL A 21 8.22 -5.47 7.56
N LEU A 22 7.47 -4.41 7.82
CA LEU A 22 7.14 -3.99 9.19
C LEU A 22 6.15 -4.91 9.89
N LYS A 23 5.27 -5.60 9.13
CA LYS A 23 4.28 -6.54 9.69
C LYS A 23 4.94 -7.74 10.39
N ALA A 24 6.18 -8.09 10.05
CA ALA A 24 6.89 -9.18 10.72
C ALA A 24 7.08 -8.90 12.22
N ASP A 25 7.30 -7.63 12.56
CA ASP A 25 7.69 -7.21 13.90
C ASP A 25 6.59 -6.44 14.65
N ASN A 26 5.55 -5.96 13.94
CA ASN A 26 4.54 -5.06 14.49
C ASN A 26 3.10 -5.60 14.33
N LYS A 27 2.19 -5.10 15.17
CA LYS A 27 0.76 -5.35 14.98
C LYS A 27 0.28 -4.67 13.71
N ARG A 28 -0.80 -5.20 13.12
CA ARG A 28 -1.37 -4.67 11.87
C ARG A 28 -1.66 -3.16 11.92
N ASN A 29 -2.31 -2.68 12.98
CA ASN A 29 -2.72 -1.28 13.10
C ASN A 29 -1.51 -0.35 13.22
N GLU A 30 -0.55 -0.75 14.04
CA GLU A 30 0.73 -0.05 14.22
C GLU A 30 1.53 0.00 12.92
N THR A 31 1.57 -1.10 12.18
CA THR A 31 2.19 -1.15 10.84
C THR A 31 1.54 -0.16 9.87
N LEU A 32 0.21 -0.06 9.88
CA LEU A 32 -0.53 0.89 9.03
C LEU A 32 -0.23 2.34 9.41
N GLU A 33 -0.12 2.65 10.70
CA GLU A 33 0.20 3.99 11.21
C GLU A 33 1.63 4.42 10.85
N ILE A 34 2.61 3.52 11.01
CA ILE A 34 4.00 3.78 10.63
C ILE A 34 4.09 4.07 9.12
N VAL A 35 3.52 3.20 8.29
CA VAL A 35 3.56 3.37 6.82
C VAL A 35 2.77 4.62 6.39
N ALA A 36 1.65 4.93 7.04
CA ALA A 36 0.89 6.15 6.80
C ALA A 36 1.74 7.40 7.04
N SER A 37 2.46 7.43 8.17
CA SER A 37 3.38 8.52 8.51
C SER A 37 4.55 8.64 7.53
N GLU A 38 5.18 7.52 7.16
CA GLU A 38 6.35 7.51 6.26
C GLU A 38 6.00 8.04 4.84
N PHE A 39 4.80 7.74 4.36
CA PHE A 39 4.38 8.11 3.00
C PHE A 39 3.49 9.36 2.93
N GLY A 40 3.22 10.00 4.07
CA GLY A 40 2.35 11.17 4.16
C GLY A 40 0.92 10.89 3.70
N LEU A 41 0.38 9.72 4.05
CA LEU A 41 -0.96 9.26 3.67
C LEU A 41 -1.79 8.92 4.90
N SER A 42 -3.11 8.85 4.74
CA SER A 42 -3.97 8.33 5.82
C SER A 42 -3.85 6.82 5.94
N THR A 43 -4.08 6.29 7.15
CA THR A 43 -4.15 4.83 7.41
C THR A 43 -5.21 4.14 6.54
N SER A 44 -6.33 4.81 6.24
CA SER A 44 -7.36 4.31 5.32
C SER A 44 -6.86 4.17 3.88
N SER A 45 -6.04 5.12 3.41
CA SER A 45 -5.42 5.08 2.08
C SER A 45 -4.41 3.94 1.99
N ILE A 46 -3.53 3.79 2.98
CA ILE A 46 -2.57 2.68 3.05
C ILE A 46 -3.31 1.33 3.08
N SER A 47 -4.33 1.20 3.92
CA SER A 47 -5.17 -0.01 3.98
C SER A 47 -5.75 -0.36 2.60
N THR A 48 -6.22 0.64 1.87
CA THR A 48 -6.71 0.44 0.49
C THR A 48 -5.58 -0.02 -0.44
N ILE A 49 -4.42 0.63 -0.40
CA ILE A 49 -3.29 0.28 -1.27
C ILE A 49 -2.78 -1.13 -0.99
N VAL A 50 -2.68 -1.53 0.28
CA VAL A 50 -2.12 -2.82 0.70
C VAL A 50 -3.10 -3.96 0.47
N PHE A 51 -4.38 -3.80 0.83
CA PHE A 51 -5.33 -4.92 0.87
C PHE A 51 -6.26 -5.01 -0.34
N ARG A 52 -6.37 -3.97 -1.17
CA ARG A 52 -7.23 -4.02 -2.36
C ARG A 52 -6.64 -5.04 -3.34
N LYS A 53 -7.27 -6.23 -3.39
CA LYS A 53 -7.17 -7.15 -4.52
C LYS A 53 -7.61 -6.37 -5.74
N ASN A 54 -6.83 -6.44 -6.83
CA ASN A 54 -7.27 -5.96 -8.13
C ASN A 54 -8.66 -6.56 -8.39
N THR A 55 -9.71 -5.74 -8.34
CA THR A 55 -11.11 -6.15 -8.56
C THR A 55 -11.38 -6.58 -10.01
N LYS A 56 -10.34 -6.64 -10.85
CA LYS A 56 -10.41 -7.07 -12.25
C LYS A 56 -10.55 -8.59 -12.43
N ASN A 57 -10.37 -9.41 -11.39
CA ASN A 57 -10.44 -10.89 -11.48
C ASN A 57 -11.66 -11.50 -10.76
N ARG A 58 -12.78 -10.78 -10.65
CA ARG A 58 -14.03 -11.31 -10.08
C ARG A 58 -15.17 -11.46 -11.10
N ALA A 59 -14.87 -11.28 -12.39
CA ALA A 59 -15.83 -11.32 -13.48
C ALA A 59 -15.49 -12.39 -14.55
N ASN A 60 -14.81 -13.47 -14.17
CA ASN A 60 -14.57 -14.62 -15.04
C ASN A 60 -14.92 -15.91 -14.31
#